data_AF-A0A525JPQ8-F1
#
_entry.id   AF-A0A525JPQ8-F1
#
_cell.length_a   1.000
_cell.length_b   1.000
_cell.length_c   1.000
_cell.angle_alpha   90.00
_cell.angle_beta   90.00
_cell.angle_gamma   90.00
#
_symmetry.space_group_name_H-M   'P 1'
#
loop_
_entity.id
_entity.type
_entity.pdbx_description
1 polymer ?
#
loop_
_entity_poly.entity_id
_entity_poly.type
_entity_poly.pdbx_seq_one_letter_code
_entity_poly.pdbx_strand_id
1 'polypeptide(L)'
;MALKDLVAQKSALTEEAIEAIIKDFVRYDPEERDIAFTPEFAALGNKGKILVYLVALQGWSFVVDDLVTVETKPADLDEKLGIPGGSLRPLLKDLKDRHLVVSKGAGYSVRASSLAAIQRELEQKAGLSAPARRRKSQKRTKSTNNDDASSREDAQKPDIKGDRKRASGSDLGETFRSWIAEGYFDKPKTLSDVQARFHQEAILIPRTSIPKYLLSGVRDKLLSREKQDVSGKQLWVYQTKKK
;
A
#
# COMPACT_ATOMS: atom_id res chain seq x y z
N MET A 1 31.25 -5.12 38.08
CA MET A 1 29.80 -5.00 37.77
C MET A 1 29.40 -6.19 36.90
N ALA A 2 28.41 -6.96 37.32
CA ALA A 2 28.01 -8.17 36.60
C ALA A 2 27.02 -7.83 35.48
N LEU A 3 27.12 -8.51 34.32
CA LEU A 3 26.15 -8.38 33.22
C LEU A 3 24.70 -8.69 33.64
N LYS A 4 24.52 -9.39 34.77
CA LYS A 4 23.21 -9.69 35.37
C LYS A 4 22.49 -8.45 35.91
N ASP A 5 23.22 -7.43 36.39
CA ASP A 5 22.61 -6.19 36.91
C ASP A 5 22.02 -5.32 35.79
N LEU A 6 22.56 -5.43 34.56
CA LEU A 6 22.05 -4.77 33.36
C LEU A 6 20.74 -5.38 32.84
N VAL A 7 20.34 -6.56 33.31
CA VAL A 7 19.11 -7.25 32.84
C VAL A 7 17.90 -6.83 33.65
N ALA A 8 18.04 -6.64 34.98
CA ALA A 8 16.93 -6.25 35.86
C ALA A 8 16.40 -4.83 35.59
N GLN A 9 17.23 -3.92 35.07
CA GLN A 9 16.80 -2.55 34.75
C GLN A 9 16.04 -2.45 33.42
N LYS A 10 16.15 -3.46 32.54
CA LYS A 10 15.50 -3.39 31.22
C LYS A 10 13.97 -3.46 31.31
N SER A 11 13.42 -4.14 32.32
CA SER A 11 11.95 -4.24 32.50
C SER A 11 11.34 -2.91 32.94
N ALA A 12 11.92 -2.25 33.95
CA ALA A 12 11.44 -0.96 34.42
C ALA A 12 11.53 0.13 33.34
N LEU A 13 12.66 0.18 32.61
CA LEU A 13 12.84 1.11 31.49
C LEU A 13 11.85 0.87 30.33
N THR A 14 11.34 -0.36 30.17
CA THR A 14 10.33 -0.64 29.14
C THR A 14 8.94 -0.22 29.53
N GLU A 15 8.58 -0.27 30.81
CA GLU A 15 7.25 0.11 31.30
C GLU A 15 6.99 1.60 31.08
N GLU A 16 7.87 2.46 31.62
CA GLU A 16 7.75 3.92 31.48
C GLU A 16 7.71 4.36 30.00
N ALA A 17 8.50 3.71 29.15
CA ALA A 17 8.54 4.00 27.72
C ALA A 17 7.25 3.56 27.01
N ILE A 18 6.68 2.41 27.38
CA ILE A 18 5.40 1.94 26.84
C ILE A 18 4.28 2.89 27.29
N GLU A 19 4.22 3.21 28.58
CA GLU A 19 3.23 4.13 29.16
C GLU A 19 3.26 5.48 28.45
N ALA A 20 4.44 6.07 28.29
CA ALA A 20 4.60 7.36 27.61
C ALA A 20 4.08 7.36 26.17
N ILE A 21 4.19 6.23 25.46
CA ILE A 21 3.71 6.10 24.08
C ILE A 21 2.19 5.94 24.03
N ILE A 22 1.58 5.20 24.95
CA ILE A 22 0.17 4.77 24.83
C ILE A 22 -0.81 5.63 25.62
N LYS A 23 -0.35 6.37 26.65
CA LYS A 23 -1.23 7.08 27.61
C LYS A 23 -2.24 8.05 26.96
N ASP A 24 -1.92 8.60 25.79
CA ASP A 24 -2.78 9.56 25.11
C ASP A 24 -3.76 8.86 24.14
N PHE A 25 -3.49 7.61 23.78
CA PHE A 25 -4.19 6.89 22.70
C PHE A 25 -5.06 5.72 23.17
N VAL A 26 -4.74 5.15 24.32
CA VAL A 26 -5.30 3.87 24.77
C VAL A 26 -5.73 3.93 26.24
N ARG A 27 -6.81 3.23 26.54
CA ARG A 27 -7.27 2.88 27.90
C ARG A 27 -7.45 1.36 27.96
N TYR A 28 -6.97 0.75 29.04
CA TYR A 28 -7.16 -0.68 29.28
C TYR A 28 -8.42 -0.90 30.10
N ASP A 29 -9.22 -1.89 29.70
CA ASP A 29 -10.29 -2.44 30.51
C ASP A 29 -9.84 -3.82 31.06
N PRO A 30 -9.38 -3.91 32.32
CA PRO A 30 -8.88 -5.16 32.88
C PRO A 30 -9.98 -6.21 33.06
N GLU A 31 -11.26 -5.82 33.15
CA GLU A 31 -12.38 -6.75 33.33
C GLU A 31 -12.69 -7.46 32.01
N GLU A 32 -12.81 -6.71 30.92
CA GLU A 32 -13.12 -7.26 29.59
C GLU A 32 -11.88 -7.76 28.84
N ARG A 33 -10.68 -7.44 29.34
CA ARG A 33 -9.39 -7.66 28.64
C ARG A 33 -9.38 -7.04 27.24
N ASP A 34 -10.06 -5.90 27.07
CA ASP A 34 -10.12 -5.17 25.81
C ASP A 34 -9.39 -3.82 25.89
N ILE A 35 -9.03 -3.33 24.71
CA ILE A 35 -8.30 -2.07 24.53
C ILE A 35 -9.28 -1.04 23.98
N ALA A 36 -9.63 -0.05 24.80
CA ALA A 36 -10.46 1.07 24.38
C ALA A 36 -9.59 2.17 23.77
N PHE A 37 -9.92 2.58 22.54
CA PHE A 37 -9.19 3.61 21.81
C PHE A 37 -9.74 5.01 22.10
N THR A 38 -8.85 5.98 22.33
CA THR A 38 -9.25 7.39 22.50
C THR A 38 -9.48 8.07 21.14
N PRO A 39 -10.13 9.26 21.10
CA PRO A 39 -10.27 10.02 19.86
C PRO A 39 -8.93 10.41 19.22
N GLU A 40 -7.89 10.66 20.02
CA GLU A 40 -6.54 10.97 19.53
C GLU A 40 -5.95 9.81 18.72
N PHE A 41 -6.29 8.57 19.09
CA PHE A 41 -5.90 7.40 18.31
C PHE A 41 -6.54 7.39 16.92
N ALA A 42 -7.80 7.82 16.82
CA ALA A 42 -8.50 7.87 15.54
C ALA A 42 -7.85 8.85 14.55
N ALA A 43 -7.25 9.93 15.06
CA ALA A 43 -6.51 10.93 14.28
C ALA A 43 -5.17 10.42 13.73
N LEU A 44 -4.62 9.34 14.28
CA LEU A 44 -3.38 8.74 13.79
C LEU A 44 -3.59 8.12 12.40
N GLY A 45 -2.57 8.24 11.54
CA GLY A 45 -2.57 7.47 10.29
C GLY A 45 -2.35 5.97 10.56
N ASN A 46 -2.74 5.11 9.61
CA ASN A 46 -2.72 3.64 9.74
C ASN A 46 -1.43 3.06 10.34
N LYS A 47 -0.24 3.56 9.94
CA LYS A 47 1.04 3.14 10.54
C LYS A 47 1.13 3.39 12.04
N GLY A 48 0.71 4.58 12.49
CA GLY A 48 0.73 4.96 13.90
C GLY A 48 -0.26 4.12 14.69
N LYS A 49 -1.46 3.90 14.14
CA LYS A 49 -2.48 3.01 14.74
C LYS A 49 -1.93 1.60 14.99
N ILE A 50 -1.27 1.01 14.00
CA ILE A 50 -0.64 -0.32 14.12
C ILE A 50 0.43 -0.32 15.21
N LEU A 51 1.32 0.68 15.23
CA LEU A 51 2.39 0.75 16.22
C LEU A 51 1.87 0.91 17.64
N VAL A 52 0.94 1.85 17.86
CA VAL A 52 0.32 2.07 19.18
C VAL A 52 -0.40 0.82 19.66
N TYR A 53 -1.14 0.15 18.79
CA TYR A 53 -1.85 -1.08 19.16
C TYR A 53 -0.90 -2.22 19.53
N LEU A 54 0.17 -2.45 18.75
CA LEU A 54 1.15 -3.50 19.09
C LEU A 54 1.93 -3.18 20.37
N VAL A 55 2.21 -1.89 20.64
CA VAL A 55 2.83 -1.45 21.90
C VAL A 55 1.86 -1.65 23.06
N ALA A 56 0.56 -1.36 22.88
CA ALA A 56 -0.46 -1.60 23.88
C ALA A 56 -0.62 -3.10 24.19
N LEU A 57 -0.52 -3.97 23.18
CA LEU A 57 -0.51 -5.42 23.42
C LEU A 57 0.68 -5.88 24.26
N GLN A 58 1.83 -5.23 24.11
CA GLN A 58 2.99 -5.48 24.96
C GLN A 58 2.80 -4.91 26.37
N GLY A 59 2.00 -3.84 26.51
CA GLY A 59 1.66 -3.24 27.81
C GLY A 59 0.78 -4.13 28.69
N TRP A 60 0.02 -5.08 28.12
CA TRP A 60 -0.83 -5.99 28.89
C TRP A 60 -0.08 -6.80 29.95
N SER A 61 1.21 -7.10 29.74
CA SER A 61 2.02 -7.82 30.74
C SER A 61 2.29 -7.03 32.02
N PHE A 62 2.03 -5.72 32.03
CA PHE A 62 2.17 -4.86 33.20
C PHE A 62 0.81 -4.56 33.87
N VAL A 63 -0.30 -4.72 33.12
CA VAL A 63 -1.66 -4.50 33.64
C VAL A 63 -2.19 -5.76 34.32
N VAL A 64 -1.82 -6.94 33.81
CA VAL A 64 -2.27 -8.23 34.32
C VAL A 64 -1.03 -9.12 34.50
N ASP A 65 -0.93 -9.79 35.65
CA ASP A 65 0.17 -10.71 35.98
C ASP A 65 0.16 -12.02 35.15
N ASP A 66 -0.78 -12.15 34.21
CA ASP A 66 -0.91 -13.30 33.33
C ASP A 66 0.03 -13.21 32.12
N LEU A 67 0.54 -14.36 31.68
CA LEU A 67 1.34 -14.48 30.45
C LEU A 67 0.43 -14.33 29.21
N VAL A 68 0.22 -13.09 28.77
CA VAL A 68 -0.53 -12.78 27.55
C VAL A 68 0.35 -12.97 26.32
N THR A 69 -0.19 -13.63 25.30
CA THR A 69 0.49 -13.78 24.01
C THR A 69 0.52 -12.42 23.29
N VAL A 70 1.71 -11.86 23.11
CA VAL A 70 1.93 -10.53 22.50
C VAL A 70 1.95 -10.57 20.96
N GLU A 71 1.66 -11.74 20.37
CA GLU A 71 1.74 -11.94 18.91
C GLU A 71 0.37 -11.81 18.27
N THR A 72 0.23 -10.86 17.35
CA THR A 72 -1.04 -10.62 16.64
C THR A 72 -0.96 -11.04 15.19
N LYS A 73 -1.98 -11.75 14.69
CA LYS A 73 -2.06 -12.05 13.25
C LYS A 73 -2.55 -10.82 12.48
N PRO A 74 -2.22 -10.71 11.18
CA PRO A 74 -2.75 -9.64 10.34
C PRO A 74 -4.28 -9.60 10.24
N ALA A 75 -4.98 -10.73 10.43
CA ALA A 75 -6.44 -10.77 10.42
C ALA A 75 -7.01 -10.05 11.64
N ASP A 76 -6.52 -10.37 12.84
CA ASP A 76 -6.96 -9.75 14.08
C ASP A 76 -6.66 -8.23 14.09
N LEU A 77 -5.56 -7.81 13.46
CA LEU A 77 -5.24 -6.39 13.25
C LEU A 77 -6.23 -5.70 12.31
N ASP A 78 -6.73 -6.38 11.26
CA ASP A 78 -7.75 -5.83 10.35
C ASP A 78 -9.05 -5.60 11.11
N GLU A 79 -9.48 -6.59 11.91
CA GLU A 79 -10.71 -6.52 12.70
C GLU A 79 -10.65 -5.43 13.78
N LYS A 80 -9.56 -5.38 14.57
CA LYS A 80 -9.45 -4.42 15.69
C LYS A 80 -9.16 -2.99 15.23
N LEU A 81 -8.47 -2.79 14.11
CA LEU A 81 -8.11 -1.45 13.62
C LEU A 81 -9.02 -0.94 12.49
N GLY A 82 -9.83 -1.80 11.88
CA GLY A 82 -10.63 -1.48 10.70
C GLY A 82 -9.79 -1.12 9.47
N ILE A 83 -8.57 -1.67 9.36
CA ILE A 83 -7.65 -1.38 8.25
C ILE A 83 -7.70 -2.55 7.26
N PRO A 84 -8.24 -2.36 6.05
CA PRO A 84 -8.43 -3.45 5.11
C PRO A 84 -7.11 -4.17 4.82
N GLY A 85 -7.12 -5.50 4.88
CA GLY A 85 -5.93 -6.34 4.80
C GLY A 85 -5.03 -6.12 3.58
N GLY A 86 -5.59 -5.61 2.47
CA GLY A 86 -4.81 -5.23 1.27
C GLY A 86 -3.80 -4.11 1.53
N SER A 87 -4.12 -3.17 2.43
CA SER A 87 -3.22 -2.09 2.84
C SER A 87 -2.36 -2.46 4.04
N LEU A 88 -2.84 -3.38 4.89
CA LEU A 88 -2.14 -3.77 6.12
C LEU A 88 -0.80 -4.47 5.82
N ARG A 89 -0.78 -5.42 4.88
CA ARG A 89 0.43 -6.22 4.58
C ARG A 89 1.62 -5.39 4.09
N PRO A 90 1.46 -4.46 3.11
CA PRO A 90 2.56 -3.57 2.73
C PRO A 90 3.05 -2.68 3.87
N LEU A 91 2.15 -2.22 4.76
CA LEU A 91 2.54 -1.41 5.92
C LEU A 91 3.33 -2.21 6.93
N LEU A 92 2.89 -3.43 7.27
CA LEU A 92 3.63 -4.33 8.16
C LEU A 92 5.00 -4.70 7.60
N LYS A 93 5.10 -4.91 6.28
CA LYS A 93 6.38 -5.12 5.61
C LYS A 93 7.31 -3.91 5.75
N ASP A 94 6.82 -2.70 5.48
CA ASP A 94 7.61 -1.46 5.65
C ASP A 94 8.05 -1.24 7.12
N LEU A 95 7.19 -1.52 8.10
CA LEU A 95 7.53 -1.44 9.52
C LEU A 95 8.60 -2.47 9.93
N LYS A 96 8.53 -3.68 9.36
CA LYS A 96 9.55 -4.73 9.55
C LYS A 96 10.88 -4.34 8.91
N ASP A 97 10.86 -3.80 7.69
CA ASP A 97 12.05 -3.36 6.95
C ASP A 97 12.76 -2.21 7.69
N ARG A 98 12.01 -1.37 8.42
CA ARG A 98 12.53 -0.32 9.32
C ARG A 98 12.95 -0.82 10.71
N HIS A 99 12.85 -2.12 10.97
CA HIS A 99 13.14 -2.75 12.26
C HIS A 99 12.31 -2.24 13.45
N LEU A 100 11.12 -1.67 13.20
CA LEU A 100 10.18 -1.26 14.26
C LEU A 100 9.36 -2.43 14.78
N VAL A 101 9.15 -3.44 13.93
CA VAL A 101 8.33 -4.63 14.23
C VAL A 101 9.09 -5.89 13.82
N VAL A 102 8.89 -6.98 14.54
CA VAL A 102 9.42 -8.32 14.26
C VAL A 102 8.28 -9.24 13.89
N SER A 103 8.49 -10.02 12.84
CA SER A 103 7.62 -11.15 12.52
C SER A 103 8.11 -12.37 13.27
N LYS A 104 7.26 -12.93 14.14
CA LYS A 104 7.47 -14.21 14.85
C LYS A 104 6.38 -15.16 14.39
N GLY A 105 6.75 -16.20 13.65
CA GLY A 105 5.77 -17.09 13.02
C GLY A 105 4.79 -16.33 12.11
N ALA A 106 3.50 -16.46 12.40
CA ALA A 106 2.43 -15.75 11.69
C ALA A 106 2.09 -14.37 12.29
N GLY A 107 2.67 -14.04 13.45
CA GLY A 107 2.38 -12.84 14.20
C GLY A 107 3.41 -11.74 14.04
N TYR A 108 3.02 -10.54 14.48
CA TYR A 108 3.86 -9.36 14.54
C TYR A 108 3.96 -8.90 16.00
N SER A 109 5.15 -8.48 16.43
CA SER A 109 5.44 -7.96 17.77
C SER A 109 6.45 -6.81 17.72
N VAL A 110 6.41 -5.90 18.68
CA VAL A 110 7.34 -4.78 18.79
C VAL A 110 8.61 -5.21 19.54
N ARG A 111 9.78 -4.67 19.16
CA ARG A 111 11.00 -4.83 19.96
C ARG A 111 11.05 -3.76 21.05
N ALA A 112 11.46 -4.14 22.25
CA ALA A 112 11.78 -3.17 23.30
C ALA A 112 12.81 -2.12 22.82
N SER A 113 13.79 -2.52 22.00
CA SER A 113 14.80 -1.61 21.44
C SER A 113 14.24 -0.57 20.46
N SER A 114 13.05 -0.79 19.90
CA SER A 114 12.44 0.12 18.92
C SER A 114 11.47 1.13 19.54
N LEU A 115 11.19 1.08 20.86
CA LEU A 115 10.23 1.99 21.51
C LEU A 115 10.58 3.47 21.29
N ALA A 116 11.85 3.85 21.46
CA ALA A 116 12.31 5.22 21.22
C ALA A 116 12.16 5.67 19.75
N ALA A 117 12.30 4.74 18.79
CA ALA A 117 12.10 5.04 17.38
C ALA A 117 10.60 5.17 17.04
N ILE A 118 9.76 4.36 17.66
CA ILE A 118 8.30 4.42 17.53
C ILE A 118 7.79 5.75 18.07
N GLN A 119 8.25 6.16 19.26
CA GLN A 119 7.90 7.46 19.84
C GLN A 119 8.21 8.61 18.87
N ARG A 120 9.40 8.64 18.27
CA ARG A 120 9.78 9.65 17.27
C ARG A 120 8.89 9.63 16.02
N GLU A 121 8.49 8.45 15.53
CA GLU A 121 7.63 8.33 14.36
C GLU A 121 6.21 8.84 14.66
N LEU A 122 5.72 8.66 15.89
CA LEU A 122 4.43 9.18 16.35
C LEU A 122 4.46 10.70 16.51
N GLU A 123 5.50 11.25 17.15
CA GLU A 123 5.70 12.69 17.35
C GLU A 123 5.82 13.46 16.03
N GLN A 124 6.57 12.92 15.06
CA GLN A 124 6.71 13.55 13.74
C GLN A 124 5.38 13.66 12.99
N LYS A 125 4.45 12.73 13.23
CA LYS A 125 3.19 12.65 12.50
C LYS A 125 2.05 13.38 13.20
N ALA A 126 2.09 13.49 14.52
CA ALA A 126 1.16 14.30 15.30
C ALA A 126 1.29 15.82 15.04
N GLY A 127 2.26 16.25 14.23
CA GLY A 127 2.38 17.64 13.80
C GLY A 127 2.85 18.60 14.91
N LEU A 128 3.24 18.08 16.08
CA LEU A 128 3.64 18.87 17.24
C LEU A 128 5.10 19.34 17.19
N SER A 129 5.97 18.74 16.38
CA SER A 129 7.36 19.20 16.29
C SER A 129 8.11 18.58 15.11
N ALA A 130 8.16 19.31 14.00
CA ALA A 130 9.43 19.54 13.30
C ALA A 130 9.25 20.71 12.34
N PRO A 131 10.14 21.73 12.37
CA PRO A 131 10.12 22.80 11.39
C PRO A 131 10.28 22.15 10.02
N ALA A 132 9.38 22.48 9.10
CA ALA A 132 9.44 22.07 7.71
C ALA A 132 10.87 22.25 7.22
N ARG A 133 11.65 21.15 7.19
CA ARG A 133 12.98 21.12 6.60
C ARG A 133 12.70 21.31 5.12
N ARG A 134 12.63 22.58 4.71
CA ARG A 134 12.76 23.04 3.34
C ARG A 134 13.99 22.31 2.82
N ARG A 135 13.77 21.18 2.15
CA ARG A 135 14.76 20.58 1.27
C ARG A 135 15.07 21.69 0.29
N LYS A 136 16.13 22.46 0.56
CA LYS A 136 16.80 23.27 -0.44
C LYS A 136 17.15 22.27 -1.52
N SER A 137 16.36 22.26 -2.57
CA SER A 137 16.69 21.57 -3.81
C SER A 137 17.99 22.22 -4.26
N GLN A 138 19.11 21.61 -3.90
CA GLN A 138 20.37 21.85 -4.59
C GLN A 138 20.15 21.37 -6.02
N LYS A 139 19.64 22.29 -6.83
CA LYS A 139 19.66 22.27 -8.27
C LYS A 139 21.14 22.11 -8.63
N ARG A 140 21.58 20.87 -8.84
CA ARG A 140 22.87 20.57 -9.48
C ARG A 140 22.80 21.23 -10.86
N THR A 141 23.34 22.42 -10.96
CA THR A 141 23.70 23.06 -12.22
C THR A 141 24.73 22.14 -12.87
N LYS A 142 24.28 21.39 -13.88
CA LYS A 142 25.13 20.66 -14.79
C LYS A 142 25.93 21.73 -15.56
N SER A 143 27.20 21.89 -15.20
CA SER A 143 28.17 22.66 -15.97
C SER A 143 28.43 21.92 -17.27
N THR A 144 27.73 22.34 -18.32
CA THR A 144 28.03 21.98 -19.70
C THR A 144 29.23 22.83 -20.11
N ASN A 145 30.40 22.19 -20.23
CA ASN A 145 31.51 22.77 -20.99
C ASN A 145 31.07 22.78 -22.46
N ASN A 146 31.09 23.97 -23.03
CA ASN A 146 30.87 24.26 -24.43
C ASN A 146 32.26 24.45 -25.04
N ASP A 147 32.62 23.64 -26.01
CA ASP A 147 33.59 23.92 -27.07
C ASP A 147 33.32 22.85 -28.15
N ASP A 148 32.50 23.17 -29.14
CA ASP A 148 32.99 23.30 -30.52
C ASP A 148 31.84 23.76 -31.44
N ALA A 149 32.20 24.62 -32.39
CA ALA A 149 31.31 25.27 -33.31
C ALA A 149 31.04 24.40 -34.53
N SER A 150 29.78 24.33 -34.99
CA SER A 150 29.39 24.75 -36.35
C SER A 150 27.97 24.31 -36.74
N SER A 151 27.32 25.25 -37.42
CA SER A 151 26.30 25.08 -38.47
C SER A 151 24.94 24.43 -38.16
N ARG A 152 23.95 25.35 -38.10
CA ARG A 152 22.75 25.45 -38.95
C ARG A 152 21.57 24.47 -38.80
N GLU A 153 20.41 25.15 -38.82
CA GLU A 153 19.07 24.78 -39.29
C GLU A 153 17.98 24.38 -38.27
N ASP A 154 16.84 25.02 -38.52
CA ASP A 154 15.61 25.13 -37.76
C ASP A 154 14.96 23.79 -37.39
N ALA A 155 14.58 23.65 -36.11
CA ALA A 155 13.49 22.78 -35.73
C ALA A 155 12.92 23.15 -34.35
N GLN A 156 11.68 23.65 -34.35
CA GLN A 156 10.82 23.80 -33.18
C GLN A 156 10.72 22.48 -32.40
N LYS A 157 11.02 22.51 -31.09
CA LYS A 157 10.76 21.40 -30.16
C LYS A 157 9.60 21.75 -29.22
N PRO A 158 8.57 20.89 -29.10
CA PRO A 158 7.51 21.09 -28.13
C PRO A 158 7.93 20.63 -26.73
N ASP A 159 7.43 21.34 -25.71
CA ASP A 159 7.50 21.02 -24.29
C ASP A 159 6.81 19.67 -23.99
N ILE A 160 7.61 18.65 -23.64
CA ILE A 160 7.11 17.38 -23.10
C ILE A 160 7.35 17.38 -21.60
N LYS A 161 6.29 17.67 -20.84
CA LYS A 161 6.21 17.40 -19.39
C LYS A 161 6.38 15.90 -19.15
N GLY A 162 7.45 15.56 -18.43
CA GLY A 162 7.77 14.19 -18.03
C GLY A 162 6.80 13.63 -17.00
N ASP A 163 5.73 13.02 -17.47
CA ASP A 163 4.97 12.02 -16.72
C ASP A 163 5.82 10.75 -16.62
N ARG A 164 6.34 10.46 -15.43
CA ARG A 164 6.99 9.19 -15.11
C ARG A 164 5.91 8.10 -15.00
N LYS A 165 5.44 7.62 -16.15
CA LYS A 165 4.62 6.40 -16.26
C LYS A 165 5.48 5.19 -15.90
N ARG A 166 5.03 4.43 -14.90
CA ARG A 166 5.54 3.11 -14.56
C ARG A 166 5.32 2.18 -15.77
N ALA A 167 6.39 1.88 -16.49
CA ALA A 167 6.39 0.99 -17.66
C ALA A 167 6.26 -0.49 -17.23
N SER A 168 5.05 -0.90 -16.84
CA SER A 168 4.74 -2.31 -16.56
C SER A 168 3.30 -2.69 -16.95
N GLY A 169 2.62 -1.85 -17.73
CA GLY A 169 1.23 -2.12 -18.13
C GLY A 169 0.82 -1.54 -19.48
N SER A 170 1.76 -1.17 -20.36
CA SER A 170 1.41 -0.65 -21.69
C SER A 170 1.06 -1.76 -22.69
N ASP A 171 1.62 -2.95 -22.52
CA ASP A 171 1.56 -4.00 -23.56
C ASP A 171 0.14 -4.56 -23.76
N LEU A 172 -0.58 -4.81 -22.66
CA LEU A 172 -1.98 -5.30 -22.66
C LEU A 172 -2.96 -4.41 -23.45
N GLY A 173 -2.72 -3.09 -23.46
CA GLY A 173 -3.57 -2.16 -24.19
C GLY A 173 -3.28 -2.16 -25.69
N GLU A 174 -2.02 -2.40 -26.05
CA GLU A 174 -1.56 -2.45 -27.44
C GLU A 174 -1.97 -3.75 -28.11
N THR A 175 -1.78 -4.90 -27.45
CA THR A 175 -2.28 -6.21 -27.92
C THR A 175 -3.79 -6.23 -28.10
N PHE A 176 -4.52 -5.64 -27.14
CA PHE A 176 -5.98 -5.52 -27.29
C PHE A 176 -6.39 -4.66 -28.51
N ARG A 177 -5.66 -3.58 -28.79
CA ARG A 177 -5.93 -2.72 -29.95
C ARG A 177 -5.56 -3.39 -31.26
N SER A 178 -4.51 -4.21 -31.31
CA SER A 178 -4.16 -4.97 -32.51
C SER A 178 -5.27 -5.97 -32.85
N TRP A 179 -5.85 -6.66 -31.87
CA TRP A 179 -6.99 -7.55 -32.13
C TRP A 179 -8.22 -6.85 -32.70
N ILE A 180 -8.50 -5.60 -32.27
CA ILE A 180 -9.58 -4.80 -32.87
C ILE A 180 -9.25 -4.51 -34.34
N ALA A 181 -8.00 -4.15 -34.64
CA ALA A 181 -7.56 -3.88 -36.02
C ALA A 181 -7.56 -5.14 -36.90
N GLU A 182 -7.26 -6.30 -36.32
CA GLU A 182 -7.28 -7.62 -36.97
C GLU A 182 -8.70 -8.17 -37.21
N GLY A 183 -9.75 -7.47 -36.75
CA GLY A 183 -11.14 -7.91 -36.94
C GLY A 183 -11.60 -8.99 -35.96
N TYR A 184 -10.90 -9.20 -34.84
CA TYR A 184 -11.29 -10.20 -33.82
C TYR A 184 -12.72 -9.98 -33.30
N PHE A 185 -13.14 -8.72 -33.24
CA PHE A 185 -14.46 -8.27 -32.78
C PHE A 185 -15.49 -8.10 -33.91
N ASP A 186 -15.22 -8.57 -35.13
CA ASP A 186 -16.20 -8.50 -36.23
C ASP A 186 -17.42 -9.39 -35.97
N LYS A 187 -17.22 -10.46 -35.20
CA LYS A 187 -18.28 -11.29 -34.62
C LYS A 187 -18.49 -10.90 -33.15
N PRO A 188 -19.72 -11.00 -32.61
CA PRO A 188 -19.97 -10.70 -31.21
C PRO A 188 -19.13 -11.61 -30.30
N LYS A 189 -18.36 -11.00 -29.39
CA LYS A 189 -17.50 -11.70 -28.43
C LYS A 189 -17.95 -11.42 -27.00
N THR A 190 -18.05 -12.46 -26.18
CA THR A 190 -18.28 -12.33 -24.74
C THR A 190 -16.99 -11.98 -24.00
N LEU A 191 -17.10 -11.55 -22.73
CA LEU A 191 -15.93 -11.36 -21.87
C LEU A 191 -15.10 -12.66 -21.72
N SER A 192 -15.77 -13.82 -21.69
CA SER A 192 -15.09 -15.11 -21.58
C SER A 192 -14.23 -15.40 -22.81
N ASP A 193 -14.71 -15.04 -24.01
CA ASP A 193 -13.95 -15.23 -25.26
C ASP A 193 -12.71 -14.34 -25.29
N VAL A 194 -12.82 -13.10 -24.80
CA VAL A 194 -11.69 -12.18 -24.70
C VAL A 194 -10.65 -12.69 -23.70
N GLN A 195 -11.09 -13.18 -22.52
CA GLN A 195 -10.18 -13.78 -21.53
C GLN A 195 -9.49 -15.04 -22.06
N ALA A 196 -10.22 -15.90 -22.75
CA ALA A 196 -9.65 -17.09 -23.38
C ALA A 196 -8.57 -16.72 -24.40
N ARG A 197 -8.75 -15.63 -25.14
CA ARG A 197 -7.75 -15.12 -26.09
C ARG A 197 -6.48 -14.61 -25.40
N PHE A 198 -6.60 -13.87 -24.29
CA PHE A 198 -5.43 -13.48 -23.50
C PHE A 198 -4.67 -14.68 -22.93
N HIS A 199 -5.40 -15.71 -22.49
CA HIS A 199 -4.76 -16.94 -22.01
C HIS A 199 -4.03 -17.70 -23.14
N GLN A 200 -4.52 -17.64 -24.40
CA GLN A 200 -3.80 -18.18 -25.57
C GLN A 200 -2.46 -17.46 -25.80
N GLU A 201 -2.36 -16.17 -25.48
CA GLU A 201 -1.12 -15.39 -25.53
C GLU A 201 -0.29 -15.47 -24.23
N ALA A 202 -0.62 -16.41 -23.34
CA ALA A 202 0.02 -16.61 -22.03
C ALA A 202 -0.09 -15.40 -21.06
N ILE A 203 -1.08 -14.52 -21.27
CA ILE A 203 -1.34 -13.36 -20.40
C ILE A 203 -2.47 -13.71 -19.43
N LEU A 204 -2.13 -13.89 -18.14
CA LEU A 204 -3.10 -14.24 -17.10
C LEU A 204 -3.89 -13.01 -16.63
N ILE A 205 -5.22 -13.06 -16.77
CA ILE A 205 -6.12 -11.98 -16.37
C ILE A 205 -7.08 -12.48 -15.28
N PRO A 206 -7.24 -11.74 -14.17
CA PRO A 206 -8.16 -12.14 -13.11
C PRO A 206 -9.61 -12.15 -13.61
N ARG A 207 -10.29 -13.27 -13.35
CA ARG A 207 -11.65 -13.57 -13.83
C ARG A 207 -12.72 -12.58 -13.35
N THR A 208 -12.48 -11.91 -12.21
CA THR A 208 -13.47 -11.12 -11.46
C THR A 208 -13.56 -9.65 -11.86
N SER A 209 -12.71 -9.16 -12.77
CA SER A 209 -12.71 -7.75 -13.17
C SER A 209 -13.01 -7.58 -14.65
N ILE A 210 -13.94 -6.69 -14.99
CA ILE A 210 -14.08 -6.19 -16.36
C ILE A 210 -12.78 -5.44 -16.67
N PRO A 211 -11.98 -5.91 -17.62
CA PRO A 211 -10.68 -5.32 -17.86
C PRO A 211 -10.81 -3.88 -18.36
N LYS A 212 -9.91 -3.00 -17.87
CA LYS A 212 -9.94 -1.55 -18.19
C LYS A 212 -9.87 -1.27 -19.70
N TYR A 213 -9.20 -2.12 -20.47
CA TYR A 213 -9.04 -1.97 -21.91
C TYR A 213 -10.35 -2.17 -22.71
N LEU A 214 -11.25 -3.06 -22.25
CA LEU A 214 -12.57 -3.25 -22.87
C LEU A 214 -13.42 -1.99 -22.67
N LEU A 215 -13.38 -1.41 -21.46
CA LEU A 215 -14.07 -0.16 -21.15
C LEU A 215 -13.50 1.02 -21.95
N SER A 216 -12.18 1.09 -22.16
CA SER A 216 -11.61 2.12 -23.04
C SER A 216 -12.04 1.93 -24.49
N GLY A 217 -12.06 0.70 -25.02
CA GLY A 217 -12.52 0.45 -26.39
C GLY A 217 -13.97 0.87 -26.64
N VAL A 218 -14.85 0.67 -25.64
CA VAL A 218 -16.24 1.16 -25.71
C VAL A 218 -16.31 2.69 -25.60
N ARG A 219 -15.53 3.29 -24.68
CA ARG A 219 -15.49 4.75 -24.50
C ARG A 219 -14.99 5.48 -25.75
N ASP A 220 -13.98 4.91 -26.40
CA ASP A 220 -13.35 5.43 -27.62
C ASP A 220 -14.20 5.12 -28.88
N LYS A 221 -15.40 4.53 -28.71
CA LYS A 221 -16.34 4.16 -29.78
C LYS A 221 -15.77 3.17 -30.80
N LEU A 222 -14.72 2.43 -30.44
CA LEU A 222 -14.15 1.35 -31.25
C LEU A 222 -15.02 0.08 -31.17
N LEU A 223 -15.61 -0.16 -30.00
CA LEU A 223 -16.51 -1.29 -29.75
C LEU A 223 -17.88 -0.80 -29.30
N SER A 224 -18.93 -1.48 -29.77
CA SER A 224 -20.27 -1.41 -29.18
C SER A 224 -20.47 -2.58 -28.22
N ARG A 225 -21.28 -2.36 -27.17
CA ARG A 225 -21.70 -3.43 -26.25
C ARG A 225 -23.22 -3.57 -26.26
N GLU A 226 -23.70 -4.79 -26.25
CA GLU A 226 -25.12 -5.13 -26.18
C GLU A 226 -25.32 -6.31 -25.22
N LYS A 227 -26.50 -6.41 -24.59
CA LYS A 227 -26.85 -7.60 -23.80
C LYS A 227 -27.46 -8.64 -24.73
N GLN A 228 -26.85 -9.81 -24.80
CA GLN A 228 -27.36 -10.93 -25.58
C GLN A 228 -27.51 -12.15 -24.69
N ASP A 229 -28.54 -12.96 -24.94
CA ASP A 229 -28.67 -14.26 -24.29
C ASP A 229 -27.71 -15.26 -24.93
N VAL A 230 -26.70 -15.67 -24.16
CA VAL A 230 -25.70 -16.65 -24.59
C VAL A 230 -25.75 -17.81 -23.59
N SER A 231 -26.26 -18.96 -24.05
CA SER A 231 -26.43 -20.16 -23.23
C SER A 231 -27.38 -19.98 -22.03
N GLY A 232 -28.50 -19.27 -22.21
CA GLY A 232 -29.52 -19.07 -21.18
C GLY A 232 -29.10 -18.07 -20.09
N LYS A 233 -28.09 -17.25 -20.36
CA LYS A 233 -27.60 -16.19 -19.48
C LYS A 233 -27.47 -14.90 -20.29
N GLN A 234 -28.05 -13.81 -19.76
CA GLN A 234 -27.85 -12.47 -20.34
C GLN A 234 -26.44 -11.98 -20.07
N LEU A 235 -25.61 -11.94 -21.10
CA LEU A 235 -24.21 -11.51 -21.04
C LEU A 235 -23.99 -10.29 -21.92
N TRP A 236 -23.02 -9.45 -21.55
CA TRP A 236 -22.55 -8.39 -22.42
C TRP A 236 -21.68 -8.98 -23.52
N VAL A 237 -22.06 -8.73 -24.76
CA VAL A 237 -21.28 -9.01 -25.98
C VAL A 237 -20.69 -7.73 -26.53
N TYR A 238 -19.48 -7.83 -27.08
CA TYR A 238 -18.71 -6.73 -27.65
C TYR A 238 -18.50 -6.99 -29.14
N GLN A 239 -18.73 -5.99 -29.98
CA GLN A 239 -18.54 -6.07 -31.43
C GLN A 239 -17.94 -4.76 -31.97
N THR A 240 -17.17 -4.82 -33.05
CA THR A 240 -16.76 -3.63 -33.80
C THR A 240 -18.00 -2.93 -34.36
N LYS A 241 -18.05 -1.60 -34.21
CA LYS A 241 -19.11 -0.82 -34.85
C LYS A 241 -18.84 -0.84 -36.35
N LYS A 242 -19.67 -1.54 -37.14
CA LYS A 242 -19.62 -1.42 -38.61
C LYS A 242 -19.80 0.06 -38.96
N LYS A 243 -18.79 0.63 -39.61
CA LYS A 243 -18.84 1.98 -40.17
C LYS A 243 -19.90 2.04 -41.27
#